data_AF-A0ABD3QT79-F1
#
_entry.id   AF-A0ABD3QT79-F1
#
_cell.length_a   1.000
_cell.length_b   1.000
_cell.length_c   1.000
_cell.angle_alpha   90.00
_cell.angle_beta   90.00
_cell.angle_gamma   90.00
#
_symmetry.space_group_name_H-M   'P 1'
#
loop_
_entity.id
_entity.type
_entity.pdbx_description
1 polymer ?
#
loop_
_entity_poly.entity_id
_entity_poly.type
_entity_poly.pdbx_seq_one_letter_code
_entity_poly.pdbx_strand_id
1 'polypeptide(L)'
;MATDSESHPPSQNMDPIFDIDLPTEELRDKFQALFDEAYDPLDIRRNTPAVEEAAAAGEALSERIITEVSAHPILARVVSKDMFRLSLLAVLCEKTYRTVACHDGIKFLIETNPLALLWRWGDNYEPLDVINAVASNSAHCLLLPWIAERFPWIFSHRRCHNNPPHLHLTKLYSDGECDSSLVRQFYERFPKGLLEQTRCLNGWEECDADLFIWMARKCPEALLHRGLNGFNTLRSACSNLSITVEEEVDAPSQCTENMARICRFLVSECPQLVRVKGKDGRGLPIHQLARRCNRPLVQEIIILLLKEYPECIEVKASSYLPNLEDVPFIQQVLPLIQLELKIEDERSRLTTASANLSLVVAGSSDDICDQVSVIFSAWVDECMDTMNAIGLDIRKRIKEVMRAFEGDDIADDESDNASDPDDNNNFDESSDDEHGDHDSYLESDEECDDFRISGESNGYV
;
A
#
# COMPACT_ATOMS: atom_id res chain seq x y z
N MET A 1 -9.64 1.19 -26.99
CA MET A 1 -11.04 1.66 -27.02
C MET A 1 -11.95 0.46 -26.84
N ALA A 2 -12.15 0.06 -25.58
CA ALA A 2 -13.19 -0.88 -25.19
C ALA A 2 -14.27 -0.03 -24.52
N THR A 3 -15.51 -0.17 -24.94
CA THR A 3 -16.64 0.55 -24.35
C THR A 3 -16.91 -0.04 -22.97
N ASP A 4 -16.67 0.75 -21.92
CA ASP A 4 -17.12 0.46 -20.57
C ASP A 4 -18.65 0.37 -20.57
N SER A 5 -19.18 -0.85 -20.64
CA SER A 5 -20.57 -1.09 -20.26
C SER A 5 -20.62 -0.95 -18.74
N GLU A 6 -21.02 0.22 -18.26
CA GLU A 6 -21.44 0.40 -16.87
C GLU A 6 -22.59 -0.58 -16.61
N SER A 7 -22.25 -1.72 -16.01
CA SER A 7 -23.22 -2.69 -15.53
C SER A 7 -23.95 -2.05 -14.35
N HIS A 8 -25.04 -1.35 -14.65
CA HIS A 8 -25.96 -0.89 -13.62
C HIS A 8 -26.42 -2.08 -12.77
N PRO A 9 -26.57 -1.89 -11.45
CA PRO A 9 -27.08 -2.95 -10.58
C PRO A 9 -28.45 -3.41 -11.10
N PRO A 10 -28.73 -4.73 -11.10
CA PRO A 10 -30.06 -5.20 -11.47
C PRO A 10 -31.10 -4.54 -10.58
N SER A 11 -32.12 -3.93 -11.20
CA SER A 11 -33.21 -3.18 -10.56
C SER A 11 -34.21 -4.06 -9.78
N GLN A 12 -33.77 -5.21 -9.29
CA GLN A 12 -34.58 -6.10 -8.48
C GLN A 12 -34.49 -5.67 -7.01
N ASN A 13 -35.65 -5.41 -6.41
CA ASN A 13 -35.77 -5.09 -5.00
C ASN A 13 -35.33 -6.28 -4.13
N MET A 14 -34.05 -6.26 -3.73
CA MET A 14 -33.36 -7.29 -2.94
C MET A 14 -33.07 -6.78 -1.52
N ASP A 15 -33.98 -5.97 -0.96
CA ASP A 15 -33.86 -5.52 0.41
C ASP A 15 -33.82 -6.71 1.40
N PRO A 16 -33.06 -6.58 2.51
CA PRO A 16 -33.00 -7.61 3.54
C PRO A 16 -34.39 -7.84 4.17
N ILE A 17 -34.68 -9.09 4.50
CA ILE A 17 -35.92 -9.53 5.15
C ILE A 17 -35.57 -10.00 6.56
N PHE A 18 -36.25 -9.51 7.59
CA PHE A 18 -36.01 -10.07 8.93
C PHE A 18 -36.57 -11.49 9.02
N ASP A 19 -35.88 -12.36 9.74
CA ASP A 19 -36.32 -13.72 10.09
C ASP A 19 -37.77 -13.78 10.61
N ILE A 20 -38.18 -12.79 11.42
CA ILE A 20 -39.54 -12.67 11.94
C ILE A 20 -40.60 -12.37 10.88
N ASP A 21 -40.18 -11.87 9.71
CA ASP A 21 -41.05 -11.48 8.59
C ASP A 21 -41.14 -12.59 7.53
N LEU A 22 -40.51 -13.75 7.76
CA LEU A 22 -40.64 -14.91 6.89
C LEU A 22 -42.10 -15.42 6.84
N PRO A 23 -42.57 -15.85 5.66
CA PRO A 23 -44.00 -16.10 5.44
C PRO A 23 -44.51 -17.39 6.11
N THR A 24 -43.62 -18.31 6.49
CA THR A 24 -43.98 -19.56 7.17
C THR A 24 -43.02 -19.86 8.32
N GLU A 25 -43.52 -20.55 9.35
CA GLU A 25 -42.72 -21.05 10.48
C GLU A 25 -41.65 -22.04 10.00
N GLU A 26 -41.97 -22.92 9.05
CA GLU A 26 -41.00 -23.84 8.44
C GLU A 26 -39.78 -23.12 7.84
N LEU A 27 -39.97 -21.99 7.15
CA LEU A 27 -38.85 -21.23 6.58
C LEU A 27 -38.01 -20.56 7.67
N ARG A 28 -38.64 -20.13 8.77
CA ARG A 28 -37.95 -19.57 9.92
C ARG A 28 -37.10 -20.64 10.61
N ASP A 29 -37.66 -21.82 10.83
CA ASP A 29 -36.95 -22.94 11.43
C ASP A 29 -35.76 -23.38 10.56
N LYS A 30 -35.94 -23.43 9.24
CA LYS A 30 -34.85 -23.72 8.29
C LYS A 30 -33.75 -22.66 8.33
N PHE A 31 -34.13 -21.38 8.30
CA PHE A 31 -33.15 -20.29 8.42
C PHE A 31 -32.38 -20.39 9.73
N GLN A 32 -33.09 -20.54 10.85
CA GLN A 32 -32.47 -20.61 12.17
C GLN A 32 -31.54 -21.82 12.29
N ALA A 33 -31.93 -22.99 11.78
CA ALA A 33 -31.08 -24.17 11.79
C ALA A 33 -29.78 -23.98 10.99
N LEU A 34 -29.86 -23.37 9.80
CA LEU A 34 -28.66 -23.04 9.01
C LEU A 34 -27.82 -21.96 9.68
N PHE A 35 -28.49 -20.96 10.28
CA PHE A 35 -27.84 -19.84 10.96
C PHE A 35 -27.08 -20.33 12.20
N ASP A 36 -27.71 -21.14 13.06
CA ASP A 36 -27.10 -21.69 14.27
C ASP A 36 -25.91 -22.59 13.91
N GLU A 37 -26.04 -23.44 12.89
CA GLU A 37 -24.96 -24.29 12.41
C GLU A 37 -23.80 -23.49 11.81
N ALA A 38 -24.07 -22.36 11.14
CA ALA A 38 -23.05 -21.48 10.59
C ALA A 38 -22.45 -20.52 11.62
N TYR A 39 -23.21 -20.14 12.65
CA TYR A 39 -22.82 -19.19 13.70
C TYR A 39 -22.01 -19.88 14.78
N ASP A 40 -22.38 -21.12 15.08
CA ASP A 40 -21.63 -22.04 15.89
C ASP A 40 -21.15 -23.25 15.07
N PRO A 41 -20.36 -23.03 14.00
CA PRO A 41 -19.80 -24.16 13.26
C PRO A 41 -18.77 -24.89 14.14
N LEU A 42 -18.39 -24.29 15.29
CA LEU A 42 -17.21 -24.61 16.10
C LEU A 42 -17.32 -24.14 17.59
N ASP A 43 -18.21 -24.71 18.41
CA ASP A 43 -17.98 -24.90 19.88
C ASP A 43 -16.69 -25.74 20.14
N ILE A 44 -16.08 -26.17 19.04
CA ILE A 44 -14.70 -26.57 18.82
C ILE A 44 -13.65 -25.49 19.16
N ARG A 45 -13.98 -24.20 19.36
CA ARG A 45 -13.04 -23.26 20.01
C ARG A 45 -12.54 -23.77 21.38
N ARG A 46 -13.23 -24.73 22.00
CA ARG A 46 -12.80 -25.44 23.22
C ARG A 46 -12.09 -26.76 22.99
N ASN A 47 -12.20 -27.39 21.82
CA ASN A 47 -11.56 -28.66 21.48
C ASN A 47 -11.11 -28.61 20.01
N THR A 48 -9.84 -28.26 19.75
CA THR A 48 -9.26 -28.24 18.40
C THR A 48 -9.56 -29.56 17.68
N PRO A 49 -10.40 -29.58 16.64
CA PRO A 49 -10.69 -30.81 15.93
C PRO A 49 -9.50 -31.08 15.00
N ALA A 50 -9.44 -32.25 14.38
CA ALA A 50 -8.49 -32.40 13.29
C ALA A 50 -8.86 -31.42 12.15
N VAL A 51 -7.88 -30.86 11.44
CA VAL A 51 -8.11 -29.95 10.29
C VAL A 51 -9.07 -30.58 9.27
N GLU A 52 -9.01 -31.90 9.12
CA GLU A 52 -9.87 -32.69 8.24
C GLU A 52 -11.34 -32.69 8.67
N GLU A 53 -11.62 -32.74 9.99
CA GLU A 53 -13.00 -32.72 10.51
C GLU A 53 -13.64 -31.35 10.30
N ALA A 54 -12.89 -30.27 10.50
CA ALA A 54 -13.35 -28.91 10.22
C ALA A 54 -13.62 -28.67 8.73
N ALA A 55 -12.80 -29.27 7.85
CA ALA A 55 -13.04 -29.22 6.41
C ALA A 55 -14.32 -29.98 6.02
N ALA A 56 -14.49 -31.22 6.49
CA ALA A 56 -15.69 -32.02 6.21
C ALA A 56 -16.97 -31.37 6.75
N ALA A 57 -16.92 -30.76 7.94
CA ALA A 57 -18.05 -30.01 8.49
C ALA A 57 -18.40 -28.78 7.63
N GLY A 58 -17.39 -28.04 7.16
CA GLY A 58 -17.61 -26.89 6.27
C GLY A 58 -18.17 -27.28 4.89
N GLU A 59 -17.75 -28.41 4.34
CA GLU A 59 -18.31 -28.97 3.10
C GLU A 59 -19.79 -29.38 3.31
N ALA A 60 -20.08 -30.11 4.39
CA ALA A 60 -21.45 -30.51 4.73
C ALA A 60 -22.38 -29.30 4.95
N LEU A 61 -21.90 -28.27 5.64
CA LEU A 61 -22.63 -27.01 5.81
C LEU A 61 -22.89 -26.33 4.47
N SER A 62 -21.89 -26.27 3.58
CA SER A 62 -22.05 -25.72 2.23
C SER A 62 -23.11 -26.45 1.42
N GLU A 63 -23.07 -27.79 1.40
CA GLU A 63 -24.06 -28.61 0.69
C GLU A 63 -25.48 -28.38 1.22
N ARG A 64 -25.64 -28.27 2.54
CA ARG A 64 -26.94 -28.00 3.17
C ARG A 64 -27.46 -26.61 2.81
N ILE A 65 -26.61 -25.58 2.88
CA ILE A 65 -26.97 -24.22 2.48
C ILE A 65 -27.38 -24.19 1.01
N ILE A 66 -26.59 -24.79 0.12
CA ILE A 66 -26.89 -24.86 -1.32
C ILE A 66 -28.25 -25.54 -1.53
N THR A 67 -28.50 -26.65 -0.85
CA THR A 67 -29.76 -27.42 -0.98
C THR A 67 -30.96 -26.61 -0.52
N GLU A 68 -30.92 -26.07 0.69
CA GLU A 68 -32.07 -25.36 1.28
C GLU A 68 -32.34 -24.01 0.59
N VAL A 69 -31.29 -23.26 0.25
CA VAL A 69 -31.44 -21.98 -0.44
C VAL A 69 -31.85 -22.18 -1.91
N SER A 70 -31.42 -23.27 -2.56
CA SER A 70 -31.94 -23.64 -3.90
C SER A 70 -33.44 -23.93 -3.85
N ALA A 71 -33.91 -24.62 -2.80
CA ALA A 71 -35.33 -24.89 -2.60
C ALA A 71 -36.11 -23.62 -2.21
N HIS A 72 -35.47 -22.71 -1.47
CA HIS A 72 -36.07 -21.51 -0.91
C HIS A 72 -35.16 -20.27 -1.07
N PRO A 73 -35.09 -19.65 -2.27
CA PRO A 73 -34.17 -18.54 -2.53
C PRO A 73 -34.35 -17.32 -1.63
N ILE A 74 -35.53 -17.16 -1.01
CA ILE A 74 -35.79 -16.11 -0.02
C ILE A 74 -34.83 -16.18 1.17
N LEU A 75 -34.31 -17.36 1.51
CA LEU A 75 -33.36 -17.57 2.62
C LEU A 75 -32.05 -16.80 2.43
N ALA A 76 -31.59 -16.60 1.19
CA ALA A 76 -30.41 -15.78 0.88
C ALA A 76 -30.62 -14.28 1.18
N ARG A 77 -31.85 -13.87 1.46
CA ARG A 77 -32.21 -12.48 1.78
C ARG A 77 -32.47 -12.23 3.27
N VAL A 78 -32.43 -13.27 4.09
CA VAL A 78 -32.85 -13.18 5.49
C VAL A 78 -31.71 -12.65 6.36
N VAL A 79 -32.05 -11.76 7.30
CA VAL A 79 -31.19 -11.27 8.38
C VAL A 79 -31.81 -11.59 9.73
N SER A 80 -30.99 -12.00 10.70
CA SER A 80 -31.46 -12.27 12.06
C SER A 80 -31.79 -10.98 12.79
N LYS A 81 -32.99 -10.86 13.35
CA LYS A 81 -33.35 -9.67 14.13
C LYS A 81 -32.57 -9.58 15.44
N ASP A 82 -32.31 -10.72 16.07
CA ASP A 82 -31.78 -10.79 17.43
C ASP A 82 -30.24 -10.81 17.47
N MET A 83 -29.58 -11.21 16.37
CA MET A 83 -28.12 -11.39 16.28
C MET A 83 -27.49 -10.34 15.36
N PHE A 84 -27.52 -9.07 15.76
CA PHE A 84 -26.86 -7.94 15.07
C PHE A 84 -27.17 -7.81 13.57
N ARG A 85 -28.34 -8.28 13.11
CA ARG A 85 -28.74 -8.23 11.69
C ARG A 85 -27.82 -9.03 10.76
N LEU A 86 -27.20 -10.09 11.27
CA LEU A 86 -26.38 -10.99 10.47
C LEU A 86 -27.24 -11.78 9.48
N SER A 87 -26.79 -11.86 8.22
CA SER A 87 -27.31 -12.79 7.21
C SER A 87 -26.53 -14.10 7.22
N LEU A 88 -27.02 -15.15 6.55
CA LEU A 88 -26.25 -16.39 6.36
C LEU A 88 -24.87 -16.13 5.72
N LEU A 89 -24.80 -15.20 4.76
CA LEU A 89 -23.54 -14.83 4.13
C LEU A 89 -22.59 -14.16 5.13
N ALA A 90 -23.10 -13.21 5.92
CA ALA A 90 -22.32 -12.53 6.95
C ALA A 90 -21.75 -13.52 7.97
N VAL A 91 -22.59 -14.42 8.48
CA VAL A 91 -22.20 -15.43 9.46
C VAL A 91 -21.12 -16.35 8.90
N LEU A 92 -21.26 -16.87 7.68
CA LEU A 92 -20.24 -17.71 7.08
C LEU A 92 -18.91 -16.97 6.96
N CYS A 93 -18.91 -15.74 6.45
CA CYS A 93 -17.69 -14.96 6.29
C CYS A 93 -17.02 -14.59 7.62
N GLU A 94 -17.79 -14.39 8.68
CA GLU A 94 -17.26 -14.01 9.99
C GLU A 94 -16.82 -15.23 10.83
N LYS A 95 -17.63 -16.28 10.86
CA LYS A 95 -17.45 -17.41 11.80
C LYS A 95 -16.66 -18.58 11.24
N THR A 96 -16.46 -18.66 9.93
CA THR A 96 -15.69 -19.76 9.28
C THR A 96 -14.25 -19.38 8.92
N TYR A 97 -13.63 -18.51 9.74
CA TYR A 97 -12.35 -17.82 9.53
C TYR A 97 -11.08 -18.67 9.34
N ARG A 98 -11.15 -20.00 9.39
CA ARG A 98 -10.00 -20.90 9.17
C ARG A 98 -10.22 -21.94 8.09
N THR A 99 -11.36 -21.90 7.39
CA THR A 99 -11.71 -22.96 6.45
C THR A 99 -12.17 -22.41 5.12
N VAL A 100 -11.53 -22.90 4.06
CA VAL A 100 -11.95 -22.67 2.67
C VAL A 100 -13.08 -23.62 2.25
N ALA A 101 -13.41 -24.61 3.09
CA ALA A 101 -14.45 -25.60 2.80
C ALA A 101 -15.85 -24.96 2.63
N CYS A 102 -16.08 -23.80 3.23
CA CYS A 102 -17.33 -23.05 3.09
C CYS A 102 -17.43 -22.23 1.80
N HIS A 103 -16.39 -22.20 0.96
CA HIS A 103 -16.33 -21.30 -0.21
C HIS A 103 -17.43 -21.57 -1.23
N ASP A 104 -17.85 -22.82 -1.42
CA ASP A 104 -18.91 -23.14 -2.38
C ASP A 104 -20.27 -22.62 -1.89
N GLY A 105 -20.58 -22.77 -0.59
CA GLY A 105 -21.76 -22.17 0.02
C GLY A 105 -21.73 -20.63 -0.04
N ILE A 106 -20.58 -20.02 0.27
CA ILE A 106 -20.40 -18.56 0.20
C ILE A 106 -20.60 -18.05 -1.23
N LYS A 107 -19.94 -18.66 -2.23
CA LYS A 107 -20.10 -18.29 -3.64
C LYS A 107 -21.55 -18.43 -4.09
N PHE A 108 -22.22 -19.52 -3.71
CA PHE A 108 -23.61 -19.75 -4.04
C PHE A 108 -24.54 -18.67 -3.47
N LEU A 109 -24.34 -18.27 -2.21
CA LEU A 109 -25.10 -17.18 -1.59
C LEU A 109 -24.85 -15.84 -2.29
N ILE A 110 -23.59 -15.54 -2.65
CA ILE A 110 -23.24 -14.33 -3.40
C ILE A 110 -23.89 -14.33 -4.78
N GLU A 111 -23.87 -15.45 -5.50
CA GLU A 111 -24.53 -15.58 -6.81
C GLU A 111 -26.04 -15.41 -6.70
N THR A 112 -26.64 -15.93 -5.63
CA THR A 112 -28.09 -15.82 -5.36
C THR A 112 -28.49 -14.40 -5.00
N ASN A 113 -27.68 -13.68 -4.22
CA ASN A 113 -27.95 -12.31 -3.79
C ASN A 113 -26.64 -11.50 -3.61
N PRO A 114 -26.06 -10.94 -4.68
CA PRO A 114 -24.78 -10.23 -4.59
C PRO A 114 -24.89 -8.92 -3.81
N LEU A 115 -26.08 -8.32 -3.71
CA LEU A 115 -26.31 -7.13 -2.89
C LEU A 115 -26.10 -7.39 -1.40
N ALA A 116 -26.18 -8.65 -0.96
CA ALA A 116 -25.85 -9.03 0.40
C ALA A 116 -24.40 -8.70 0.76
N LEU A 117 -23.46 -8.62 -0.20
CA LEU A 117 -22.07 -8.21 0.06
C LEU A 117 -21.96 -6.77 0.60
N LEU A 118 -22.96 -5.93 0.32
CA LEU A 118 -23.00 -4.54 0.74
C LEU A 118 -23.80 -4.33 2.03
N TRP A 119 -24.36 -5.38 2.62
CA TRP A 119 -25.14 -5.26 3.86
C TRP A 119 -24.24 -5.00 5.06
N ARG A 120 -24.75 -4.21 6.01
CA ARG A 120 -24.07 -3.88 7.26
C ARG A 120 -24.61 -4.73 8.39
N TRP A 121 -23.72 -5.20 9.23
CA TRP A 121 -24.04 -5.74 10.54
C TRP A 121 -23.15 -5.11 11.60
N GLY A 122 -23.41 -5.45 12.85
CA GLY A 122 -22.74 -4.86 14.01
C GLY A 122 -23.65 -3.87 14.71
N ASP A 123 -23.18 -3.37 15.85
CA ASP A 123 -23.81 -2.25 16.53
C ASP A 123 -23.49 -0.93 15.81
N ASN A 124 -23.96 0.18 16.37
CA ASN A 124 -23.73 1.50 15.78
C ASN A 124 -22.27 1.96 15.85
N TYR A 125 -21.40 1.25 16.58
CA TYR A 125 -20.03 1.69 16.86
C TYR A 125 -19.05 1.18 15.80
N GLU A 126 -19.20 -0.07 15.34
CA GLU A 126 -18.33 -0.65 14.30
C GLU A 126 -19.12 -1.39 13.20
N PRO A 127 -19.92 -0.68 12.38
CA PRO A 127 -20.64 -1.33 11.31
C PRO A 127 -19.69 -1.87 10.25
N LEU A 128 -19.68 -3.19 10.05
CA LEU A 128 -18.87 -3.86 9.04
C LEU A 128 -19.76 -4.29 7.85
N ASP A 129 -19.34 -3.89 6.64
CA ASP A 129 -19.95 -4.41 5.41
C ASP A 129 -19.44 -5.83 5.14
N VAL A 130 -20.30 -6.71 4.63
CA VAL A 130 -19.96 -8.14 4.39
C VAL A 130 -18.73 -8.34 3.53
N ILE A 131 -18.59 -7.53 2.48
CA ILE A 131 -17.41 -7.55 1.62
C ILE A 131 -16.11 -7.24 2.37
N ASN A 132 -16.16 -6.41 3.42
CA ASN A 132 -15.00 -6.11 4.25
C ASN A 132 -14.66 -7.27 5.16
N ALA A 133 -15.65 -8.02 5.68
CA ALA A 133 -15.39 -9.25 6.41
C ALA A 133 -14.77 -10.35 5.54
N VAL A 134 -15.18 -10.46 4.27
CA VAL A 134 -14.51 -11.33 3.29
C VAL A 134 -13.05 -10.89 3.12
N ALA A 135 -12.81 -9.59 3.01
CA ALA A 135 -11.50 -9.03 2.73
C ALA A 135 -10.54 -9.05 3.93
N SER A 136 -11.04 -9.00 5.16
CA SER A 136 -10.26 -9.01 6.40
C SER A 136 -10.00 -10.42 6.93
N ASN A 137 -10.44 -11.45 6.23
CA ASN A 137 -10.34 -12.85 6.64
C ASN A 137 -9.38 -13.60 5.71
N SER A 138 -8.30 -14.15 6.25
CA SER A 138 -7.26 -14.82 5.47
C SER A 138 -7.73 -16.04 4.69
N ALA A 139 -8.72 -16.79 5.18
CA ALA A 139 -9.32 -17.88 4.42
C ALA A 139 -10.17 -17.35 3.24
N HIS A 140 -10.97 -16.31 3.49
CA HIS A 140 -11.98 -15.85 2.52
C HIS A 140 -11.50 -14.76 1.57
N CYS A 141 -10.39 -14.09 1.84
CA CYS A 141 -9.83 -13.06 0.95
C CYS A 141 -9.53 -13.62 -0.46
N LEU A 142 -9.32 -14.93 -0.58
CA LEU A 142 -9.22 -15.70 -1.84
C LEU A 142 -10.44 -15.54 -2.76
N LEU A 143 -11.59 -15.14 -2.22
CA LEU A 143 -12.80 -14.89 -2.98
C LEU A 143 -12.79 -13.53 -3.68
N LEU A 144 -11.98 -12.56 -3.24
CA LEU A 144 -12.00 -11.20 -3.77
C LEU A 144 -11.72 -11.12 -5.29
N PRO A 145 -10.73 -11.81 -5.87
CA PRO A 145 -10.53 -11.79 -7.33
C PRO A 145 -11.75 -12.34 -8.09
N TRP A 146 -12.40 -13.38 -7.55
CA TRP A 146 -13.60 -13.96 -8.13
C TRP A 146 -14.80 -13.02 -8.04
N ILE A 147 -14.96 -12.31 -6.90
CA ILE A 147 -15.99 -11.28 -6.73
C ILE A 147 -15.72 -10.11 -7.70
N ALA A 148 -14.46 -9.68 -7.85
CA ALA A 148 -14.06 -8.60 -8.76
C ALA A 148 -14.32 -8.95 -10.23
N GLU A 149 -14.11 -10.21 -10.60
CA GLU A 149 -14.39 -10.71 -11.95
C GLU A 149 -15.90 -10.74 -12.26
N ARG A 150 -16.74 -11.18 -11.30
CA ARG A 150 -18.17 -11.42 -11.55
C ARG A 150 -19.09 -10.26 -11.18
N PHE A 151 -18.73 -9.50 -10.16
CA PHE A 151 -19.54 -8.43 -9.59
C PHE A 151 -18.69 -7.14 -9.41
N PRO A 152 -18.02 -6.64 -10.46
CA PRO A 152 -17.12 -5.47 -10.35
C PRO A 152 -17.82 -4.21 -9.82
N TRP A 153 -19.13 -4.08 -10.04
CA TRP A 153 -19.94 -2.97 -9.54
C TRP A 153 -20.01 -2.91 -8.00
N ILE A 154 -19.78 -4.02 -7.29
CA ILE A 154 -19.70 -4.04 -5.82
C ILE A 154 -18.59 -3.11 -5.34
N PHE A 155 -17.41 -3.17 -5.96
CA PHE A 155 -16.25 -2.36 -5.58
C PHE A 155 -16.40 -0.89 -5.97
N SER A 156 -17.24 -0.58 -6.97
CA SER A 156 -17.57 0.80 -7.37
C SER A 156 -18.73 1.40 -6.56
N HIS A 157 -19.30 0.65 -5.62
CA HIS A 157 -20.41 1.12 -4.80
C HIS A 157 -19.92 2.15 -3.76
N ARG A 158 -20.74 3.18 -3.47
CA ARG A 158 -20.40 4.26 -2.51
C ARG A 158 -19.91 3.74 -1.16
N ARG A 159 -20.45 2.62 -0.67
CA ARG A 159 -20.00 2.00 0.59
C ARG A 159 -18.55 1.51 0.51
N CYS A 160 -18.19 0.87 -0.59
CA CYS A 160 -16.82 0.40 -0.83
C CYS A 160 -15.86 1.57 -1.09
N HIS A 161 -16.29 2.69 -1.68
CA HIS A 161 -15.41 3.86 -1.78
C HIS A 161 -15.05 4.45 -0.41
N ASN A 162 -15.99 4.43 0.55
CA ASN A 162 -15.75 4.95 1.89
C ASN A 162 -14.90 4.00 2.76
N ASN A 163 -15.05 2.69 2.56
CA ASN A 163 -14.23 1.67 3.21
C ASN A 163 -13.83 0.59 2.20
N PRO A 164 -12.74 0.79 1.45
CA PRO A 164 -12.37 -0.09 0.35
C PRO A 164 -11.91 -1.48 0.82
N PRO A 165 -12.57 -2.57 0.38
CA PRO A 165 -12.23 -3.92 0.83
C PRO A 165 -10.80 -4.33 0.49
N HIS A 166 -10.27 -3.83 -0.62
CA HIS A 166 -8.91 -4.16 -1.04
C HIS A 166 -7.84 -3.64 -0.06
N LEU A 167 -8.14 -2.64 0.78
CA LEU A 167 -7.22 -2.20 1.83
C LEU A 167 -7.03 -3.28 2.90
N HIS A 168 -8.10 -4.00 3.25
CA HIS A 168 -8.00 -5.17 4.13
C HIS A 168 -7.19 -6.29 3.49
N LEU A 169 -7.37 -6.55 2.19
CA LEU A 169 -6.54 -7.49 1.45
C LEU A 169 -5.05 -7.09 1.47
N THR A 170 -4.74 -5.81 1.24
CA THR A 170 -3.34 -5.34 1.32
C THR A 170 -2.76 -5.43 2.72
N LYS A 171 -3.60 -5.30 3.76
CA LYS A 171 -3.19 -5.47 5.15
C LYS A 171 -2.88 -6.94 5.44
N LEU A 172 -3.76 -7.87 5.06
CA LEU A 172 -3.50 -9.31 5.19
C LEU A 172 -2.20 -9.71 4.47
N TYR A 173 -1.97 -9.18 3.28
CA TYR A 173 -0.72 -9.38 2.56
C TYR A 173 0.49 -8.85 3.33
N SER A 174 0.41 -7.62 3.85
CA SER A 174 1.50 -7.02 4.62
C SER A 174 1.70 -7.68 5.99
N ASP A 175 0.72 -8.44 6.48
CA ASP A 175 0.80 -9.21 7.71
C ASP A 175 1.17 -10.69 7.46
N GLY A 176 1.47 -11.07 6.21
CA GLY A 176 1.87 -12.44 5.84
C GLY A 176 0.73 -13.44 5.74
N GLU A 177 -0.51 -12.98 5.86
CA GLU A 177 -1.70 -13.83 5.87
C GLU A 177 -2.20 -14.21 4.46
N CYS A 178 -1.71 -13.53 3.41
CA CYS A 178 -1.93 -13.94 2.03
C CYS A 178 -0.73 -13.63 1.12
N ASP A 179 -0.63 -14.30 -0.03
CA ASP A 179 0.51 -14.16 -0.94
C ASP A 179 0.39 -13.00 -1.94
N SER A 180 1.51 -12.66 -2.57
CA SER A 180 1.59 -11.60 -3.58
C SER A 180 0.83 -11.94 -4.87
N SER A 181 0.64 -13.23 -5.18
CA SER A 181 -0.11 -13.69 -6.35
C SER A 181 -1.58 -13.35 -6.23
N LEU A 182 -2.17 -13.50 -5.04
CA LEU A 182 -3.56 -13.16 -4.77
C LEU A 182 -3.82 -11.65 -4.95
N VAL A 183 -2.96 -10.82 -4.34
CA VAL A 183 -3.04 -9.36 -4.46
C VAL A 183 -2.94 -8.93 -5.92
N ARG A 184 -2.00 -9.52 -6.67
CA ARG A 184 -1.85 -9.25 -8.10
C ARG A 184 -3.09 -9.66 -8.90
N GLN A 185 -3.60 -10.87 -8.67
CA GLN A 185 -4.82 -11.36 -9.35
C GLN A 185 -6.00 -10.42 -9.09
N PHE A 186 -6.16 -9.94 -7.86
CA PHE A 186 -7.20 -8.98 -7.53
C PHE A 186 -7.07 -7.68 -8.35
N TYR A 187 -5.91 -7.03 -8.32
CA TYR A 187 -5.71 -5.76 -9.04
C TYR A 187 -5.66 -5.91 -10.57
N GLU A 188 -5.34 -7.10 -11.09
CA GLU A 188 -5.53 -7.40 -12.51
C GLU A 188 -7.01 -7.41 -12.92
N ARG A 189 -7.93 -7.74 -11.99
CA ARG A 189 -9.38 -7.71 -12.22
C ARG A 189 -10.04 -6.39 -11.82
N PHE A 190 -9.51 -5.71 -10.82
CA PHE A 190 -9.98 -4.40 -10.37
C PHE A 190 -8.85 -3.36 -10.31
N PRO A 191 -8.35 -2.86 -11.47
CA PRO A 191 -7.23 -1.92 -11.49
C PRO A 191 -7.52 -0.57 -10.82
N LYS A 192 -8.80 -0.15 -10.78
CA LYS A 192 -9.22 1.11 -10.16
C LYS A 192 -8.84 1.18 -8.68
N GLY A 193 -8.82 0.04 -7.98
CA GLY A 193 -8.41 -0.03 -6.57
C GLY A 193 -6.95 0.40 -6.35
N LEU A 194 -6.08 0.39 -7.36
CA LEU A 194 -4.70 0.87 -7.19
C LEU A 194 -4.62 2.38 -6.96
N LEU A 195 -5.61 3.15 -7.41
CA LEU A 195 -5.70 4.60 -7.15
C LEU A 195 -6.07 4.89 -5.70
N GLU A 196 -6.78 3.96 -5.07
CA GLU A 196 -7.25 4.04 -3.69
C GLU A 196 -6.10 3.63 -2.75
N GLN A 197 -5.11 4.53 -2.57
CA GLN A 197 -3.97 4.46 -1.65
C GLN A 197 -3.52 3.05 -1.18
N THR A 198 -2.45 2.51 -1.76
CA THR A 198 -1.91 1.21 -1.32
C THR A 198 -1.18 1.32 0.03
N ARG A 199 -1.49 0.41 0.97
CA ARG A 199 -0.85 0.31 2.31
C ARG A 199 0.17 -0.83 2.43
N CYS A 200 0.65 -1.36 1.31
CA CYS A 200 1.51 -2.56 1.29
C CYS A 200 2.88 -2.42 2.00
N LEU A 201 3.27 -1.20 2.41
CA LEU A 201 4.50 -0.95 3.18
C LEU A 201 4.25 -0.81 4.70
N ASN A 202 3.02 -0.92 5.19
CA ASN A 202 2.68 -0.63 6.60
C ASN A 202 2.37 -1.88 7.44
N GLY A 203 2.82 -3.07 7.03
CA GLY A 203 2.61 -4.30 7.79
C GLY A 203 3.89 -4.89 8.35
N TRP A 204 3.71 -6.01 9.05
CA TRP A 204 4.76 -6.73 9.78
C TRP A 204 5.75 -7.45 8.85
N GLU A 205 5.25 -8.00 7.75
CA GLU A 205 6.04 -8.75 6.78
C GLU A 205 6.71 -7.86 5.73
N GLU A 206 7.81 -8.37 5.20
CA GLU A 206 8.56 -7.73 4.13
C GLU A 206 7.72 -7.62 2.84
N CYS A 207 7.59 -6.41 2.30
CA CYS A 207 6.92 -6.18 1.03
C CYS A 207 7.75 -6.74 -0.15
N ASP A 208 7.09 -7.54 -1.00
CA ASP A 208 7.65 -8.07 -2.24
C ASP A 208 7.90 -6.93 -3.25
N ALA A 209 9.18 -6.71 -3.58
CA ALA A 209 9.58 -5.63 -4.47
C ALA A 209 9.00 -5.78 -5.89
N ASP A 210 8.85 -7.00 -6.40
CA ASP A 210 8.30 -7.24 -7.74
C ASP A 210 6.82 -6.90 -7.80
N LEU A 211 6.05 -7.29 -6.79
CA LEU A 211 4.64 -6.89 -6.67
C LEU A 211 4.52 -5.38 -6.52
N PHE A 212 5.29 -4.77 -5.63
CA PHE A 212 5.27 -3.32 -5.42
C PHE A 212 5.57 -2.56 -6.73
N ILE A 213 6.66 -2.89 -7.40
CA ILE A 213 7.08 -2.26 -8.66
C ILE A 213 6.03 -2.47 -9.75
N TRP A 214 5.41 -3.66 -9.80
CA TRP A 214 4.32 -3.92 -10.74
C TRP A 214 3.12 -3.02 -10.47
N MET A 215 2.66 -2.89 -9.22
CA MET A 215 1.54 -2.01 -8.85
C MET A 215 1.86 -0.55 -9.18
N ALA A 216 3.06 -0.10 -8.81
CA ALA A 216 3.55 1.24 -9.05
C ALA A 216 3.59 1.60 -10.54
N ARG A 217 4.01 0.66 -11.40
CA ARG A 217 4.00 0.85 -12.86
C ARG A 217 2.59 0.85 -13.46
N LYS A 218 1.65 0.15 -12.83
CA LYS A 218 0.25 0.13 -13.27
C LYS A 218 -0.48 1.41 -12.91
N CYS A 219 -0.08 2.08 -11.83
CA CYS A 219 -0.74 3.28 -11.31
C CYS A 219 0.28 4.25 -10.68
N PRO A 220 1.11 4.93 -11.48
CA PRO A 220 2.17 5.81 -10.98
C PRO A 220 1.62 7.00 -10.16
N GLU A 221 0.41 7.46 -10.45
CA GLU A 221 -0.25 8.55 -9.72
C GLU A 221 -0.45 8.21 -8.24
N ALA A 222 -0.66 6.92 -7.94
CA ALA A 222 -0.86 6.46 -6.57
C ALA A 222 0.37 6.67 -5.68
N LEU A 223 1.57 6.72 -6.27
CA LEU A 223 2.82 6.99 -5.55
C LEU A 223 2.91 8.43 -5.02
N LEU A 224 2.13 9.34 -5.59
CA LEU A 224 2.10 10.75 -5.21
C LEU A 224 1.07 11.05 -4.13
N HIS A 225 0.18 10.11 -3.84
CA HIS A 225 -0.77 10.25 -2.74
C HIS A 225 -0.03 10.32 -1.40
N ARG A 226 -0.43 11.29 -0.59
CA ARG A 226 0.07 11.46 0.77
C ARG A 226 -0.89 10.78 1.73
N GLY A 227 -0.38 9.91 2.59
CA GLY A 227 -1.19 9.32 3.65
C GLY A 227 -1.65 10.35 4.68
N LEU A 228 -2.46 9.92 5.65
CA LEU A 228 -3.00 10.77 6.72
C LEU A 228 -1.92 11.60 7.44
N ASN A 229 -0.73 11.04 7.64
CA ASN A 229 0.42 11.71 8.28
C ASN A 229 1.31 12.52 7.31
N GLY A 230 0.87 12.70 6.07
CA GLY A 230 1.68 13.30 5.00
C GLY A 230 2.85 12.44 4.55
N PHE A 231 2.90 11.18 4.97
CA PHE A 231 3.93 10.25 4.51
C PHE A 231 3.70 9.92 3.05
N ASN A 232 4.76 10.09 2.27
CA ASN A 232 4.84 9.56 0.92
C ASN A 232 5.43 8.15 0.97
N THR A 233 5.25 7.40 -0.11
CA THR A 233 5.66 6.00 -0.21
C THR A 233 7.17 5.78 -0.03
N LEU A 234 8.00 6.71 -0.52
CA LEU A 234 9.46 6.63 -0.33
C LEU A 234 9.85 6.80 1.15
N ARG A 235 9.17 7.67 1.90
CA ARG A 235 9.40 7.83 3.33
C ARG A 235 9.05 6.54 4.09
N SER A 236 7.92 5.90 3.77
CA SER A 236 7.57 4.60 4.36
C SER A 236 8.64 3.54 4.05
N ALA A 237 9.07 3.43 2.80
CA ALA A 237 10.13 2.49 2.42
C ALA A 237 11.47 2.77 3.14
N CYS A 238 11.86 4.04 3.27
CA CYS A 238 13.05 4.43 4.05
C CYS A 238 12.89 4.15 5.55
N SER A 239 11.69 4.34 6.11
CA SER A 239 11.39 4.01 7.50
C SER A 239 11.62 2.53 7.74
N ASN A 240 11.04 1.67 6.91
CA ASN A 240 11.17 0.22 7.02
C ASN A 240 12.63 -0.24 6.88
N LEU A 241 13.39 0.37 5.95
CA LEU A 241 14.82 0.09 5.81
C LEU A 241 15.64 0.49 7.06
N SER A 242 15.14 1.41 7.88
CA SER A 242 15.79 1.87 9.11
C SER A 242 15.40 1.11 10.38
N ILE A 243 14.30 0.33 10.37
CA ILE A 243 13.82 -0.42 11.55
C ILE A 243 14.89 -1.42 12.02
N THR A 244 15.05 -1.57 13.33
CA THR A 244 15.90 -2.60 13.96
C THR A 244 15.05 -3.69 14.60
N VAL A 245 15.64 -4.88 14.81
CA VAL A 245 14.97 -5.99 15.52
C VAL A 245 14.71 -5.65 17.00
N GLU A 246 15.42 -4.66 17.56
CA GLU A 246 15.27 -4.25 18.96
C GLU A 246 14.12 -3.26 19.16
N GLU A 247 13.78 -2.46 18.14
CA GLU A 247 12.71 -1.46 18.21
C GLU A 247 11.30 -2.09 18.23
N GLU A 248 11.15 -3.30 17.67
CA GLU A 248 9.90 -4.05 17.66
C GLU A 248 10.15 -5.49 18.12
N VAL A 249 9.78 -5.76 19.38
CA VAL A 249 9.86 -7.11 19.96
C VAL A 249 9.12 -8.08 19.04
N ASP A 250 9.86 -9.03 18.47
CA ASP A 250 9.40 -10.08 17.55
C ASP A 250 9.21 -9.68 16.06
N ALA A 251 9.55 -8.46 15.63
CA ALA A 251 9.50 -8.11 14.20
C ALA A 251 10.80 -8.50 13.46
N PRO A 252 10.71 -9.13 12.27
CA PRO A 252 11.88 -9.38 11.43
C PRO A 252 12.48 -8.06 10.95
N SER A 253 13.81 -7.99 10.87
CA SER A 253 14.50 -6.83 10.30
C SER A 253 14.00 -6.56 8.88
N GLN A 254 13.45 -5.37 8.65
CA GLN A 254 12.99 -4.94 7.33
C GLN A 254 14.10 -4.30 6.49
N CYS A 255 15.35 -4.30 6.97
CA CYS A 255 16.52 -3.86 6.20
C CYS A 255 16.98 -4.93 5.20
N THR A 256 16.17 -5.14 4.17
CA THR A 256 16.36 -6.22 3.19
C THR A 256 16.63 -5.69 1.78
N GLU A 257 17.09 -6.59 0.90
CA GLU A 257 17.32 -6.25 -0.50
C GLU A 257 16.02 -5.90 -1.25
N ASN A 258 14.85 -6.46 -0.89
CA ASN A 258 13.59 -6.04 -1.52
C ASN A 258 13.24 -4.60 -1.13
N MET A 259 13.37 -4.23 0.14
CA MET A 259 13.08 -2.87 0.58
C MET A 259 14.05 -1.85 -0.05
N ALA A 260 15.33 -2.21 -0.16
CA ALA A 260 16.31 -1.41 -0.89
C ALA A 260 15.93 -1.29 -2.37
N ARG A 261 15.51 -2.38 -3.02
CA ARG A 261 15.04 -2.38 -4.42
C ARG A 261 13.82 -1.49 -4.64
N ILE A 262 12.87 -1.47 -3.69
CA ILE A 262 11.73 -0.53 -3.69
C ILE A 262 12.23 0.91 -3.61
N CYS A 263 13.13 1.22 -2.67
CA CYS A 263 13.72 2.55 -2.54
C CYS A 263 14.42 3.00 -3.83
N ARG A 264 15.26 2.13 -4.43
CA ARG A 264 15.95 2.42 -5.71
C ARG A 264 14.95 2.78 -6.81
N PHE A 265 13.90 1.98 -6.97
CA PHE A 265 12.84 2.23 -7.94
C PHE A 265 12.13 3.56 -7.69
N LEU A 266 11.77 3.86 -6.44
CA LEU A 266 11.08 5.11 -6.10
C LEU A 266 11.94 6.35 -6.35
N VAL A 267 13.25 6.28 -6.04
CA VAL A 267 14.17 7.39 -6.31
C VAL A 267 14.37 7.59 -7.81
N SER A 268 14.48 6.51 -8.60
CA SER A 268 14.72 6.62 -10.05
C SER A 268 13.48 7.04 -10.83
N GLU A 269 12.31 6.50 -10.51
CA GLU A 269 11.08 6.74 -11.28
C GLU A 269 10.24 7.90 -10.72
N CYS A 270 10.43 8.26 -9.45
CA CYS A 270 9.68 9.32 -8.78
C CYS A 270 10.59 10.25 -7.95
N PRO A 271 11.60 10.89 -8.58
CA PRO A 271 12.61 11.71 -7.89
C PRO A 271 12.02 12.87 -7.06
N GLN A 272 10.83 13.36 -7.41
CA GLN A 272 10.10 14.37 -6.65
C GLN A 272 9.80 13.93 -5.20
N LEU A 273 9.66 12.63 -4.93
CA LEU A 273 9.36 12.11 -3.60
C LEU A 273 10.49 12.37 -2.60
N VAL A 274 11.74 12.46 -3.07
CA VAL A 274 12.93 12.77 -2.26
C VAL A 274 12.79 14.13 -1.54
N ARG A 275 12.07 15.07 -2.17
CA ARG A 275 11.92 16.46 -1.71
C ARG A 275 10.69 16.68 -0.81
N VAL A 276 9.85 15.66 -0.62
CA VAL A 276 8.58 15.80 0.12
C VAL A 276 8.81 15.55 1.61
N LYS A 277 8.61 16.59 2.42
CA LYS A 277 8.56 16.50 3.89
C LYS A 277 7.26 15.87 4.36
N GLY A 278 7.32 15.20 5.51
CA GLY A 278 6.11 14.79 6.24
C GLY A 278 5.40 16.00 6.89
N LYS A 279 4.21 15.77 7.44
CA LYS A 279 3.52 16.77 8.26
C LYS A 279 4.31 17.08 9.54
N ASP A 280 4.08 18.25 10.13
CA ASP A 280 4.56 18.63 11.46
C ASP A 280 6.08 18.61 11.65
N GLY A 281 6.83 18.92 10.60
CA GLY A 281 8.30 18.94 10.66
C GLY A 281 8.95 17.56 10.62
N ARG A 282 8.18 16.49 10.39
CA ARG A 282 8.71 15.16 10.05
C ARG A 282 9.59 15.32 8.80
N GLY A 283 10.90 15.07 8.93
CA GLY A 283 11.93 15.41 7.92
C GLY A 283 11.76 14.78 6.53
N LEU A 284 12.78 14.90 5.70
CA LEU A 284 12.84 14.21 4.39
C LEU A 284 13.06 12.69 4.55
N PRO A 285 12.82 11.86 3.52
CA PRO A 285 13.10 10.41 3.57
C PRO A 285 14.51 10.06 4.06
N ILE A 286 15.53 10.79 3.61
CA ILE A 286 16.93 10.62 4.05
C ILE A 286 17.11 10.73 5.57
N HIS A 287 16.29 11.51 6.27
CA HIS A 287 16.39 11.66 7.73
C HIS A 287 15.98 10.38 8.46
N GLN A 288 15.15 9.52 7.86
CA GLN A 288 14.81 8.21 8.46
C GLN A 288 16.04 7.29 8.45
N LEU A 289 16.87 7.41 7.42
CA LEU A 289 18.04 6.55 7.21
C LEU A 289 19.28 7.01 7.98
N ALA A 290 19.37 8.30 8.29
CA ALA A 290 20.58 8.95 8.79
C ALA A 290 21.17 8.33 10.07
N ARG A 291 20.36 7.70 10.93
CA ARG A 291 20.83 7.00 12.13
C ARG A 291 21.44 5.63 11.86
N ARG A 292 21.12 5.02 10.72
CA ARG A 292 21.47 3.64 10.37
C ARG A 292 22.49 3.57 9.23
N CYS A 293 23.35 4.58 9.13
CA CYS A 293 24.42 4.65 8.13
C CYS A 293 25.49 3.56 8.28
N ASN A 294 25.40 2.70 9.29
CA ASN A 294 26.25 1.52 9.46
C ASN A 294 25.84 0.34 8.57
N ARG A 295 24.64 0.37 7.98
CA ARG A 295 24.12 -0.73 7.16
C ARG A 295 24.41 -0.48 5.67
N PRO A 296 25.00 -1.43 4.92
CA PRO A 296 25.34 -1.25 3.51
C PRO A 296 24.17 -0.79 2.62
N LEU A 297 22.98 -1.39 2.80
CA LEU A 297 21.80 -1.04 2.02
C LEU A 297 21.32 0.39 2.32
N VAL A 298 21.34 0.80 3.59
CA VAL A 298 20.99 2.16 4.00
C VAL A 298 21.95 3.18 3.40
N GLN A 299 23.26 2.90 3.47
CA GLN A 299 24.30 3.74 2.86
C GLN A 299 24.07 3.93 1.35
N GLU A 300 23.73 2.86 0.64
CA GLU A 300 23.43 2.90 -0.79
C GLU A 300 22.24 3.83 -1.08
N ILE A 301 21.13 3.68 -0.35
CA ILE A 301 19.95 4.52 -0.55
C ILE A 301 20.25 5.99 -0.18
N ILE A 302 21.02 6.26 0.88
CA ILE A 302 21.45 7.62 1.22
C ILE A 302 22.24 8.25 0.06
N ILE A 303 23.17 7.52 -0.55
CA ILE A 303 23.94 8.02 -1.70
C ILE A 303 23.02 8.36 -2.87
N LEU A 304 22.01 7.54 -3.16
CA LEU A 304 21.02 7.82 -4.21
C LEU A 304 20.20 9.07 -3.90
N LEU A 305 19.74 9.23 -2.66
CA LEU A 305 18.99 10.41 -2.22
C LEU A 305 19.82 11.69 -2.30
N LEU A 306 21.10 11.64 -1.90
CA LEU A 306 22.02 12.78 -1.98
C LEU A 306 22.39 13.13 -3.44
N LYS A 307 22.45 12.15 -4.33
CA LYS A 307 22.63 12.39 -5.78
C LYS A 307 21.42 13.10 -6.38
N GLU A 308 20.22 12.72 -5.97
CA GLU A 308 18.98 13.30 -6.47
C GLU A 308 18.68 14.68 -5.88
N TYR A 309 19.00 14.91 -4.60
CA TYR A 309 18.73 16.18 -3.92
C TYR A 309 19.83 16.54 -2.90
N PRO A 310 21.02 17.00 -3.34
CA PRO A 310 22.14 17.29 -2.45
C PRO A 310 21.86 18.43 -1.47
N GLU A 311 21.00 19.39 -1.83
CA GLU A 311 20.60 20.50 -0.97
C GLU A 311 19.72 20.05 0.21
N CYS A 312 19.30 18.78 0.25
CA CYS A 312 18.58 18.23 1.40
C CYS A 312 19.34 18.36 2.72
N ILE A 313 20.67 18.55 2.68
CA ILE A 313 21.51 18.71 3.86
C ILE A 313 21.10 19.93 4.71
N GLU A 314 20.63 21.00 4.07
CA GLU A 314 20.23 22.25 4.73
C GLU A 314 18.81 22.15 5.33
N VAL A 315 18.10 21.07 5.02
CA VAL A 315 16.72 20.89 5.42
C VAL A 315 16.64 20.41 6.87
N LYS A 316 16.21 21.30 7.75
CA LYS A 316 15.94 20.94 9.15
C LYS A 316 14.74 19.99 9.27
N ALA A 317 14.91 18.98 10.11
CA ALA A 317 13.86 18.12 10.63
C ALA A 317 13.54 18.46 12.09
N SER A 318 12.54 17.78 12.63
CA SER A 318 12.22 17.73 14.05
C SER A 318 13.41 17.32 14.93
N SER A 319 13.37 17.69 16.21
CA SER A 319 14.44 17.42 17.20
C SER A 319 14.75 15.93 17.40
N TYR A 320 13.79 15.04 17.15
CA TYR A 320 13.98 13.60 17.25
C TYR A 320 14.66 12.97 16.02
N LEU A 321 14.99 13.73 14.99
CA LEU A 321 15.76 13.25 13.84
C LEU A 321 17.13 13.93 13.80
N PRO A 322 18.19 13.21 13.37
CA PRO A 322 19.52 13.81 13.29
C PRO A 322 19.53 14.93 12.26
N ASN A 323 20.27 15.99 12.56
CA ASN A 323 20.63 16.99 11.57
C ASN A 323 21.62 16.36 10.58
N LEU A 324 21.31 16.39 9.28
CA LEU A 324 22.09 15.65 8.28
C LEU A 324 23.53 16.16 8.17
N GLU A 325 23.75 17.47 8.39
CA GLU A 325 25.09 18.10 8.41
C GLU A 325 26.02 17.49 9.46
N ASP A 326 25.47 16.95 10.54
CA ASP A 326 26.22 16.40 11.66
C ASP A 326 26.47 14.88 11.53
N VAL A 327 25.90 14.23 10.52
CA VAL A 327 26.03 12.78 10.31
C VAL A 327 27.39 12.49 9.67
N PRO A 328 28.33 11.77 10.35
CA PRO A 328 29.71 11.64 9.86
C PRO A 328 29.84 10.92 8.52
N PHE A 329 28.97 9.94 8.25
CA PHE A 329 28.90 9.27 6.95
C PHE A 329 28.59 10.28 5.84
N ILE A 330 27.53 11.09 6.02
CA ILE A 330 27.08 12.09 5.05
C ILE A 330 28.17 13.16 4.81
N GLN A 331 28.84 13.63 5.87
CA GLN A 331 29.95 14.58 5.76
C GLN A 331 31.08 14.08 4.84
N GLN A 332 31.36 12.78 4.84
CA GLN A 332 32.42 12.20 4.01
C GLN A 332 31.97 11.91 2.57
N VAL A 333 30.73 11.47 2.36
CA VAL A 333 30.24 11.14 1.01
C VAL A 333 29.75 12.35 0.22
N LEU A 334 29.19 13.37 0.87
CA LEU A 334 28.57 14.52 0.18
C LEU A 334 29.55 15.27 -0.74
N PRO A 335 30.79 15.61 -0.34
CA PRO A 335 31.73 16.29 -1.24
C PRO A 335 32.12 15.44 -2.45
N LEU A 336 32.17 14.11 -2.28
CA LEU A 336 32.45 13.17 -3.37
C LEU A 336 31.29 13.11 -4.36
N ILE A 337 30.05 13.07 -3.85
CA ILE A 337 28.83 13.10 -4.65
C ILE A 337 28.72 14.42 -5.44
N GLN A 338 28.97 15.56 -4.80
CA GLN A 338 28.96 16.86 -5.48
C GLN A 338 29.97 16.94 -6.61
N LEU A 339 31.17 16.36 -6.43
CA LEU A 339 32.16 16.28 -7.49
C LEU A 339 31.71 15.35 -8.62
N GLU A 340 31.09 14.21 -8.31
CA GLU A 340 30.53 13.29 -9.32
C GLU A 340 29.43 13.98 -10.15
N LEU A 341 28.51 14.69 -9.51
CA LEU A 341 27.44 15.43 -10.19
C LEU A 341 27.99 16.53 -11.09
N LYS A 342 29.04 17.24 -10.65
CA LYS A 342 29.71 18.27 -11.47
C LYS A 342 30.37 17.67 -12.73
N ILE A 343 30.98 16.49 -12.59
CA ILE A 343 31.56 15.78 -13.74
C ILE A 343 30.46 15.34 -14.72
N GLU A 344 29.33 14.85 -14.20
CA GLU A 344 28.20 14.44 -15.04
C GLU A 344 27.59 15.62 -15.80
N ASP A 345 27.43 16.78 -15.15
CA ASP A 345 26.96 18.01 -15.81
C ASP A 345 27.92 18.44 -16.94
N GLU A 346 29.22 18.50 -16.66
CA GLU A 346 30.21 18.88 -17.68
C GLU A 346 30.25 17.88 -18.84
N ARG A 347 30.10 16.58 -18.54
CA ARG A 347 29.99 15.50 -19.54
C ARG A 347 28.80 15.72 -20.47
N SER A 348 27.64 16.04 -19.90
CA SER A 348 26.41 16.34 -20.64
C SER A 348 26.59 17.57 -21.55
N ARG A 349 27.24 18.62 -21.04
CA ARG A 349 27.53 19.86 -21.78
C ARG A 349 28.50 19.62 -22.94
N LEU A 350 29.58 18.86 -22.73
CA LEU A 350 30.52 18.49 -23.79
C LEU A 350 29.87 17.62 -24.86
N THR A 351 29.07 16.64 -24.46
CA THR A 351 28.32 15.76 -25.39
C THR A 351 27.38 16.59 -26.27
N THR A 352 26.64 17.52 -25.66
CA THR A 352 25.73 18.43 -26.38
C THR A 352 26.49 19.37 -27.32
N ALA A 353 27.61 19.95 -26.86
CA ALA A 353 28.44 20.82 -27.69
C ALA A 353 29.02 20.08 -28.91
N SER A 354 29.49 18.85 -28.73
CA SER A 354 30.00 17.99 -29.80
C SER A 354 28.92 17.64 -30.82
N ALA A 355 27.72 17.29 -30.36
CA ALA A 355 26.58 17.03 -31.25
C ALA A 355 26.18 18.27 -32.05
N ASN A 356 26.11 19.44 -31.40
CA ASN A 356 25.78 20.70 -32.07
C ASN A 356 26.83 21.09 -33.11
N LEU A 357 28.12 20.94 -32.81
CA LEU A 357 29.18 21.21 -33.78
C LEU A 357 29.08 20.28 -35.00
N SER A 358 28.83 18.99 -34.76
CA SER A 358 28.61 18.00 -35.83
C SER A 358 27.43 18.37 -36.74
N LEU A 359 26.35 18.90 -36.17
CA LEU A 359 25.20 19.39 -36.94
C LEU A 359 25.54 20.63 -37.80
N VAL A 360 26.29 21.58 -37.24
CA VAL A 360 26.73 22.79 -37.98
C VAL A 360 27.60 22.40 -39.17
N VAL A 361 28.49 21.44 -38.97
CA VAL A 361 29.42 20.95 -39.99
C VAL A 361 28.66 20.25 -41.12
N ALA A 362 27.65 19.42 -40.81
CA ALA A 362 26.82 18.76 -41.82
C ALA A 362 26.03 19.75 -42.70
N GLY A 363 25.75 20.96 -42.21
CA GLY A 363 25.12 22.05 -42.96
C GLY A 363 26.09 22.98 -43.68
N SER A 364 27.40 22.80 -43.48
CA SER A 364 28.46 23.63 -44.05
C SER A 364 29.11 22.94 -45.25
N SER A 365 29.59 23.72 -46.20
CA SER A 365 30.45 23.24 -47.31
C SER A 365 31.90 23.70 -47.14
N ASP A 366 32.28 24.14 -45.94
CA ASP A 366 33.60 24.69 -45.63
C ASP A 366 34.49 23.62 -44.98
N ASP A 367 35.58 23.24 -45.66
CA ASP A 367 36.60 22.29 -45.19
C ASP A 367 37.19 22.67 -43.82
N ILE A 368 37.17 23.96 -43.46
CA ILE A 368 37.64 24.43 -42.14
C ILE A 368 36.69 23.94 -41.04
N CYS A 369 35.38 23.95 -41.29
CA CYS A 369 34.40 23.43 -40.33
C CYS A 369 34.63 21.95 -40.07
N ASP A 370 34.89 21.15 -41.11
CA ASP A 370 35.21 19.73 -40.98
C ASP A 370 36.46 19.51 -40.09
N GLN A 371 37.54 20.25 -40.34
CA GLN A 371 38.78 20.15 -39.56
C GLN A 371 38.58 20.55 -38.10
N VAL A 372 37.86 21.66 -37.84
CA VAL A 372 37.55 22.10 -36.47
C VAL A 372 36.69 21.07 -35.76
N SER A 373 35.73 20.46 -36.45
CA SER A 373 34.92 19.38 -35.88
C SER A 373 35.75 18.19 -35.47
N VAL A 374 36.67 17.73 -36.33
CA VAL A 374 37.54 16.59 -36.03
C VAL A 374 38.43 16.88 -34.82
N ILE A 375 39.03 18.07 -34.77
CA ILE A 375 39.89 18.47 -33.64
C ILE A 375 39.08 18.57 -32.35
N PHE A 376 37.90 19.20 -32.41
CA PHE A 376 37.03 19.36 -31.25
C PHE A 376 36.55 18.02 -30.73
N SER A 377 36.11 17.11 -31.61
CA SER A 377 35.70 15.76 -31.21
C SER A 377 36.85 14.99 -30.54
N ALA A 378 38.06 15.04 -31.10
CA ALA A 378 39.22 14.40 -30.48
C ALA A 378 39.55 14.98 -29.09
N TRP A 379 39.42 16.30 -28.91
CA TRP A 379 39.60 16.96 -27.61
C TRP A 379 38.48 16.58 -26.63
N VAL A 380 37.23 16.50 -27.09
CA VAL A 380 36.11 16.02 -26.28
C VAL A 380 36.37 14.59 -25.83
N ASP A 381 36.81 13.70 -26.71
CA ASP A 381 37.12 12.30 -26.37
C ASP A 381 38.20 12.21 -25.28
N GLU A 382 39.29 12.98 -25.37
CA GLU A 382 40.32 13.06 -24.33
C GLU A 382 39.77 13.59 -23.00
N CYS A 383 38.89 14.60 -23.05
CA CYS A 383 38.21 15.13 -21.86
C CYS A 383 37.29 14.07 -21.23
N MET A 384 36.55 13.33 -22.05
CA MET A 384 35.66 12.25 -21.60
C MET A 384 36.47 11.14 -20.91
N ASP A 385 37.60 10.73 -21.47
CA ASP A 385 38.49 9.73 -20.86
C ASP A 385 39.01 10.19 -19.49
N THR A 386 39.42 11.45 -19.39
CA THR A 386 39.88 12.05 -18.12
C THR A 386 38.74 12.09 -17.10
N MET A 387 37.56 12.55 -17.48
CA MET A 387 36.38 12.59 -16.61
C MET A 387 35.94 11.19 -16.16
N ASN A 388 36.00 10.20 -17.06
CA ASN A 388 35.71 8.80 -16.75
C ASN A 388 36.67 8.24 -15.70
N ALA A 389 37.98 8.53 -15.83
CA ALA A 389 38.98 8.13 -14.86
C ALA A 389 38.74 8.77 -13.48
N ILE A 390 38.44 10.07 -13.43
CA ILE A 390 38.10 10.77 -12.18
C ILE A 390 36.81 10.19 -11.58
N GLY A 391 35.77 9.96 -12.39
CA GLY A 391 34.52 9.36 -11.93
C GLY A 391 34.71 7.94 -11.35
N LEU A 392 35.62 7.14 -11.91
CA LEU A 392 35.99 5.83 -11.36
C LEU A 392 36.67 5.96 -9.99
N ASP A 393 37.58 6.92 -9.83
CA ASP A 393 38.25 7.19 -8.55
C ASP A 393 37.25 7.65 -7.48
N ILE A 394 36.33 8.55 -7.82
CA ILE A 394 35.27 9.01 -6.90
C ILE A 394 34.40 7.84 -6.44
N ARG A 395 33.91 7.00 -7.37
CA ARG A 395 33.11 5.82 -7.01
C ARG A 395 33.89 4.84 -6.13
N LYS A 396 35.20 4.69 -6.34
CA LYS A 396 36.05 3.87 -5.48
C LYS A 396 36.14 4.46 -4.07
N ARG A 397 36.38 5.77 -3.95
CA ARG A 397 36.44 6.47 -2.66
C ARG A 397 35.11 6.43 -1.90
N ILE A 398 33.98 6.57 -2.59
CA ILE A 398 32.65 6.40 -1.96
C ILE A 398 32.53 4.99 -1.37
N LYS A 399 32.93 3.94 -2.11
CA LYS A 399 32.92 2.55 -1.61
C LYS A 399 33.87 2.35 -0.43
N GLU A 400 35.00 3.04 -0.39
CA GLU A 400 35.93 3.00 0.75
C GLU A 400 35.30 3.65 1.99
N VAL A 401 34.61 4.79 1.82
CA VAL A 401 33.85 5.44 2.91
C VAL A 401 32.73 4.52 3.41
N MET A 402 31.93 3.93 2.52
CA MET A 402 30.88 2.97 2.87
C MET A 402 31.42 1.87 3.80
N ARG A 403 32.46 1.16 3.38
CA ARG A 403 33.11 0.10 4.17
C ARG A 403 33.67 0.58 5.50
N ALA A 404 34.13 1.82 5.60
CA ALA A 404 34.66 2.38 6.84
C ALA A 404 33.58 2.64 7.90
N PHE A 405 32.32 2.79 7.46
CA PHE A 405 31.17 3.00 8.34
C PHE A 405 30.35 1.73 8.58
N GLU A 406 30.61 0.64 7.85
CA GLU A 406 29.95 -0.64 8.07
C GLU A 406 30.21 -1.17 9.50
N GLY A 407 29.15 -1.61 10.17
CA GLY A 407 29.24 -2.13 11.53
C GLY A 407 27.90 -2.63 12.06
N ASP A 408 27.95 -3.28 13.23
CA ASP A 408 26.75 -3.74 13.93
C ASP A 408 25.89 -2.55 14.36
N ASP A 409 24.58 -2.78 14.47
CA ASP A 409 23.68 -1.77 15.00
C ASP A 409 24.10 -1.46 16.43
N ILE A 410 24.40 -0.18 16.68
CA ILE A 410 24.61 0.30 18.04
C ILE A 410 23.22 0.26 18.67
N ALA A 411 23.03 -0.63 19.64
CA ALA A 411 21.86 -0.57 20.52
C ALA A 411 21.76 0.87 21.01
N ASP A 412 20.65 1.54 20.71
CA ASP A 412 20.43 2.89 21.19
C ASP A 412 20.33 2.77 22.71
N ASP A 413 21.47 2.93 23.40
CA ASP A 413 21.56 3.01 24.86
C ASP A 413 20.52 4.05 25.27
N GLU A 414 19.43 3.56 25.88
CA GLU A 414 18.20 4.28 26.15
C GLU A 414 18.53 5.73 26.50
N SER A 415 18.24 6.66 25.59
CA SER A 415 18.35 8.07 25.94
C SER A 415 17.33 8.26 27.05
N ASP A 416 17.84 8.40 28.28
CA ASP A 416 17.08 8.54 29.53
C ASP A 416 15.70 9.11 29.25
N ASN A 417 14.69 8.24 29.37
CA ASN A 417 13.29 8.56 29.25
C ASN A 417 12.97 9.80 30.10
N ALA A 418 13.03 10.97 29.48
CA ALA A 418 12.20 12.09 29.87
C ALA A 418 10.78 11.61 29.59
N SER A 419 10.24 10.91 30.58
CA SER A 419 8.88 10.41 30.62
C SER A 419 7.97 11.63 30.57
N ASP A 420 7.55 12.03 29.37
CA ASP A 420 6.42 12.93 29.23
C ASP A 420 5.15 12.09 29.51
N PRO A 421 4.25 12.50 30.41
CA PRO A 421 3.19 11.63 30.92
C PRO A 421 2.00 11.42 29.97
N ASP A 422 2.04 11.91 28.73
CA ASP A 422 0.83 12.17 27.95
C ASP A 422 0.63 11.30 26.68
N ASP A 423 1.40 10.21 26.50
CA ASP A 423 1.19 9.30 25.35
C ASP A 423 0.71 7.91 25.77
N ASN A 424 -0.25 7.88 26.69
CA ASN A 424 -1.06 6.70 26.98
C ASN A 424 -2.33 6.71 26.12
N ASN A 425 -2.20 6.52 24.81
CA ASN A 425 -3.30 5.99 23.99
C ASN A 425 -3.24 4.46 24.01
N ASN A 426 -3.41 3.91 25.21
CA ASN A 426 -3.91 2.55 25.36
C ASN A 426 -5.36 2.56 24.87
N PHE A 427 -5.59 1.90 23.75
CA PHE A 427 -6.91 1.46 23.31
C PHE A 427 -7.42 0.41 24.32
N ASP A 428 -8.00 0.89 25.42
CA ASP A 428 -8.81 0.12 26.36
C ASP A 428 -10.03 0.97 26.72
N GLU A 429 -11.04 0.96 25.85
CA GLU A 429 -12.34 1.54 26.18
C GLU A 429 -13.14 0.53 26.99
N SER A 430 -12.84 0.51 28.29
CA SER A 430 -13.72 -0.03 29.31
C SER A 430 -13.88 0.99 30.45
N SER A 431 -14.92 1.83 30.37
CA SER A 431 -15.86 2.14 31.46
C SER A 431 -16.71 3.38 31.19
N ASP A 432 -18.03 3.15 31.25
CA ASP A 432 -19.07 4.00 31.83
C ASP A 432 -18.70 5.43 32.23
N ASP A 433 -19.31 6.41 31.55
CA ASP A 433 -19.82 7.59 32.23
C ASP A 433 -21.15 8.05 31.64
N GLU A 434 -22.16 7.97 32.50
CA GLU A 434 -23.49 8.53 32.31
C GLU A 434 -23.42 10.06 32.25
N HIS A 435 -24.04 10.65 31.22
CA HIS A 435 -24.93 11.82 31.24
C HIS A 435 -24.69 12.79 30.09
N GLY A 436 -25.76 13.05 29.34
CA GLY A 436 -25.90 14.29 28.58
C GLY A 436 -26.70 14.13 27.32
N ASP A 437 -28.04 14.10 27.45
CA ASP A 437 -28.97 14.36 26.35
C ASP A 437 -28.53 15.61 25.58
N HIS A 438 -28.26 15.48 24.28
CA HIS A 438 -28.53 16.58 23.37
C HIS A 438 -28.84 16.08 21.96
N ASP A 439 -30.12 16.20 21.64
CA ASP A 439 -30.72 16.03 20.32
C ASP A 439 -30.09 16.93 19.25
N SER A 440 -30.21 16.43 18.03
CA SER A 440 -30.31 17.13 16.74
C SER A 440 -29.03 17.67 16.11
N TYR A 441 -28.54 16.95 15.10
CA TYR A 441 -27.96 17.58 13.92
C TYR A 441 -28.55 16.98 12.65
N LEU A 442 -29.43 17.77 12.05
CA LEU A 442 -29.91 17.65 10.68
C LEU A 442 -28.83 18.15 9.71
N GLU A 443 -28.71 17.44 8.59
CA GLU A 443 -28.38 17.88 7.22
C GLU A 443 -27.14 18.76 6.96
N SER A 444 -26.29 18.30 6.04
CA SER A 444 -26.01 19.08 4.82
C SER A 444 -25.30 18.21 3.77
N ASP A 445 -25.99 17.94 2.66
CA ASP A 445 -25.37 17.61 1.38
C ASP A 445 -24.63 18.86 0.89
N GLU A 446 -23.29 18.85 0.97
CA GLU A 446 -22.46 19.83 0.27
C GLU A 446 -21.91 19.21 -1.02
N GLU A 447 -22.34 19.81 -2.14
CA GLU A 447 -21.79 19.65 -3.48
C GLU A 447 -20.28 19.92 -3.47
N CYS A 448 -19.48 18.89 -3.76
CA CYS A 448 -18.06 19.09 -4.06
C CYS A 448 -17.93 19.69 -5.47
N ASP A 449 -17.63 20.99 -5.50
CA ASP A 449 -17.31 21.74 -6.71
C ASP A 449 -16.10 21.19 -7.47
N ASP A 450 -16.26 21.26 -8.78
CA ASP A 450 -15.46 20.71 -9.86
C ASP A 450 -14.12 21.46 -10.03
N PHE A 451 -13.00 20.89 -9.56
CA PHE A 451 -11.66 21.43 -9.83
C PHE A 451 -11.19 21.05 -11.24
N ARG A 452 -11.62 21.85 -12.23
CA ARG A 452 -11.00 21.89 -13.56
C ARG A 452 -9.64 22.58 -13.49
N ILE A 453 -8.56 21.81 -13.67
CA ILE A 453 -7.23 22.34 -13.97
C ILE A 453 -7.22 22.78 -15.44
N SER A 454 -7.29 24.10 -15.67
CA SER A 454 -7.03 24.71 -16.97
C SER A 454 -5.53 24.69 -17.26
N GLY A 455 -5.11 23.86 -18.21
CA GLY A 455 -3.76 23.89 -18.78
C GLY A 455 -3.63 25.04 -19.79
N GLU A 456 -2.92 26.09 -19.41
CA GLU A 456 -2.45 27.11 -20.36
C GLU A 456 -1.22 26.61 -21.11
N SER A 457 -1.39 26.45 -22.42
CA SER A 457 -0.32 26.23 -23.39
C SER A 457 0.40 27.55 -23.68
N ASN A 458 1.63 27.70 -23.21
CA ASN A 458 2.54 28.73 -23.74
C ASN A 458 3.36 28.14 -24.89
N GLY A 459 2.95 28.49 -26.10
CA GLY A 459 3.80 28.39 -27.28
C GLY A 459 4.82 29.53 -27.28
N TYR A 460 6.08 29.19 -27.57
CA TYR A 460 7.04 30.13 -28.12
C TYR A 460 7.49 29.62 -29.49
N VAL A 461 7.43 30.55 -30.44
CA VAL A 461 8.09 30.53 -31.74
C VAL A 461 9.59 30.50 -31.57
#